data_AF-A0A2V3HNI5-F1
#
_entry.id   AF-A0A2V3HNI5-F1
#
_cell.length_a   1.000
_cell.length_b   1.000
_cell.length_c   1.000
_cell.angle_alpha   90.00
_cell.angle_beta   90.00
_cell.angle_gamma   90.00
#
_symmetry.space_group_name_H-M   'P 1'
#
loop_
_entity.id
_entity.type
_entity.pdbx_description
1 polymer ?
#
loop_
_entity_poly.entity_id
_entity_poly.type
_entity_poly.pdbx_seq_one_letter_code
_entity_poly.pdbx_strand_id
1 'polypeptide(L)'
;MAEFPAGRVREVRRGGAGVLELLLLDLSRERADGYIRVERQGEVARVGQLVFSAGRLVMCLHEEDELIMGRNALNALRADAEADDSRLSIHDEVDLEVVFDLHPEARLHLDDDGGTG
;
A
#
# COMPACT_ATOMS: atom_id res chain seq x y z
N MET A 1 11.49 -8.56 -6.54
CA MET A 1 10.03 -8.67 -6.56
C MET A 1 9.55 -9.38 -5.30
N ALA A 2 9.38 -8.60 -4.23
CA ALA A 2 8.57 -8.99 -3.09
C ALA A 2 7.11 -8.78 -3.46
N GLU A 3 6.48 -9.79 -4.05
CA GLU A 3 5.09 -9.71 -4.49
C GLU A 3 4.19 -10.35 -3.43
N PHE A 4 3.23 -9.57 -2.92
CA PHE A 4 2.19 -10.14 -2.07
C PHE A 4 1.36 -11.17 -2.85
N PRO A 5 0.79 -12.19 -2.18
CA PRO A 5 -0.08 -13.16 -2.82
C PRO A 5 -1.17 -12.45 -3.63
N ALA A 6 -1.36 -12.91 -4.87
CA ALA A 6 -2.29 -12.31 -5.81
C ALA A 6 -3.74 -12.46 -5.30
N GLY A 7 -4.28 -11.40 -4.72
CA GLY A 7 -5.70 -11.31 -4.39
C GLY A 7 -6.56 -11.01 -5.62
N ARG A 8 -7.82 -10.72 -5.37
CA ARG A 8 -8.73 -10.25 -6.41
C ARG A 8 -8.56 -8.75 -6.62
N VAL A 9 -8.30 -8.36 -7.87
CA VAL A 9 -8.34 -6.94 -8.25
C VAL A 9 -9.77 -6.44 -8.18
N ARG A 10 -10.06 -5.63 -7.16
CA ARG A 10 -11.36 -4.99 -6.95
C ARG A 10 -11.54 -3.79 -7.88
N GLU A 11 -10.52 -2.94 -7.97
CA GLU A 11 -10.58 -1.72 -8.76
C GLU A 11 -9.20 -1.34 -9.31
N VAL A 12 -9.17 -0.67 -10.46
CA VAL A 12 -7.97 -0.07 -11.02
C VAL A 12 -8.26 1.39 -11.34
N ARG A 13 -7.41 2.29 -10.85
CA ARG A 13 -7.47 3.72 -11.13
C ARG A 13 -6.15 4.21 -11.70
N ARG A 14 -6.25 5.27 -12.49
CA ARG A 14 -5.10 6.06 -12.91
C ARG A 14 -4.66 6.95 -11.76
N GLY A 15 -3.35 7.12 -11.59
CA GLY A 15 -2.79 8.06 -10.64
C GLY A 15 -3.12 9.50 -10.95
N GLY A 16 -2.91 10.34 -9.94
CA GLY A 16 -3.22 11.75 -9.96
C GLY A 16 -3.28 12.33 -8.55
N ALA A 17 -3.14 13.66 -8.47
CA ALA A 17 -3.16 14.39 -7.21
C ALA A 17 -4.40 14.02 -6.37
N GLY A 18 -4.18 13.49 -5.16
CA GLY A 18 -5.23 13.13 -4.21
C GLY A 18 -5.96 11.80 -4.49
N VAL A 19 -5.68 11.09 -5.58
CA VAL A 19 -6.35 9.79 -5.89
C VAL A 19 -6.10 8.77 -4.78
N LEU A 20 -4.84 8.64 -4.33
CA LEU A 20 -4.48 7.72 -3.25
C LEU A 20 -5.20 8.08 -1.94
N GLU A 21 -5.29 9.36 -1.58
CA GLU A 21 -5.97 9.78 -0.35
C GLU A 21 -7.47 9.48 -0.39
N LEU A 22 -8.11 9.65 -1.56
CA LEU A 22 -9.51 9.28 -1.74
C LEU A 22 -9.71 7.77 -1.58
N LEU A 23 -8.83 6.95 -2.16
CA LEU A 23 -8.89 5.49 -2.01
C LEU A 23 -8.70 5.08 -0.55
N LEU A 24 -7.73 5.67 0.14
CA LEU A 24 -7.48 5.39 1.56
C LEU A 24 -8.66 5.78 2.44
N LEU A 25 -9.30 6.93 2.16
CA LEU A 25 -10.49 7.36 2.88
C LEU A 25 -11.66 6.39 2.68
N ASP A 26 -11.85 5.90 1.45
CA ASP A 26 -12.90 4.93 1.11
C ASP A 26 -12.68 3.61 1.83
N LEU A 27 -11.49 3.01 1.67
CA LEU A 27 -11.11 1.75 2.33
C LEU A 27 -11.16 1.84 3.86
N SER A 28 -10.81 3.01 4.41
CA SER A 28 -10.92 3.25 5.86
C SER A 28 -12.38 3.26 6.33
N ARG A 29 -13.29 3.87 5.57
CA ARG A 29 -14.73 3.88 5.86
C ARG A 29 -15.35 2.50 5.73
N GLU A 30 -14.93 1.73 4.73
CA GLU A 30 -15.39 0.37 4.49
C GLU A 30 -14.82 -0.64 5.50
N ARG A 31 -13.77 -0.26 6.24
CA ARG A 31 -12.96 -1.17 7.05
C ARG A 31 -12.43 -2.35 6.25
N ALA A 32 -12.07 -2.09 4.99
CA ALA A 32 -11.60 -3.12 4.07
C ALA A 32 -10.24 -3.71 4.52
N ASP A 33 -9.95 -4.90 4.01
CA ASP A 33 -8.71 -5.63 4.17
C ASP A 33 -8.12 -5.97 2.79
N GLY A 34 -6.80 -5.83 2.65
CA GLY A 34 -6.14 -6.00 1.36
C GLY A 34 -4.93 -5.09 1.18
N TYR A 35 -4.60 -4.79 -0.07
CA TYR A 35 -3.52 -3.86 -0.39
C TYR A 35 -3.79 -3.04 -1.65
N ILE A 36 -3.26 -1.82 -1.68
CA ILE A 36 -3.18 -0.98 -2.87
C ILE A 36 -1.79 -1.19 -3.47
N ARG A 37 -1.72 -1.58 -4.73
CA ARG A 37 -0.49 -1.64 -5.50
C ARG A 37 -0.43 -0.45 -6.46
N VAL A 38 0.62 0.35 -6.34
CA VAL A 38 0.91 1.51 -7.18
C VAL A 38 2.07 1.15 -8.09
N GLU A 39 1.86 1.19 -9.40
CA GLU A 39 2.87 0.88 -10.39
C GLU A 39 3.08 2.10 -11.27
N ARG A 40 4.32 2.54 -11.40
CA ARG A 40 4.68 3.64 -12.29
C ARG A 40 5.61 3.13 -13.37
N GLN A 41 5.22 3.36 -14.62
CA GLN A 41 6.04 2.98 -15.77
C GLN A 41 6.95 4.15 -16.14
N GLY A 42 8.26 3.91 -16.08
CA GLY A 42 9.31 4.86 -16.44
C GLY A 42 10.58 4.13 -16.87
N GLU A 43 11.72 4.84 -16.90
CA GLU A 43 13.02 4.21 -17.18
C GLU A 43 13.39 3.14 -16.14
N VAL A 44 13.00 3.35 -14.87
CA VAL A 44 13.05 2.35 -13.80
C VAL A 44 11.63 2.04 -13.38
N ALA A 45 11.27 0.76 -13.33
CA ALA A 45 9.96 0.32 -12.88
C ALA A 45 9.85 0.53 -11.37
N ARG A 46 8.84 1.30 -10.94
CA ARG A 46 8.59 1.55 -9.51
C ARG A 46 7.31 0.87 -9.08
N VAL A 47 7.40 0.10 -8.00
CA VAL A 47 6.26 -0.63 -7.46
C VAL A 47 6.14 -0.36 -5.98
N GLY A 48 5.06 0.34 -5.60
CA GLY A 48 4.65 0.54 -4.23
C GLY A 48 3.51 -0.41 -3.86
N GLN A 49 3.54 -0.97 -2.65
CA GLN A 49 2.44 -1.75 -2.10
C GLN A 49 2.09 -1.25 -0.70
N LEU A 50 0.81 -0.98 -0.47
CA LEU A 50 0.28 -0.40 0.75
C LEU A 50 -0.80 -1.32 1.31
N VAL A 51 -0.51 -1.99 2.41
CA VAL A 51 -1.40 -2.97 3.02
C VAL A 51 -2.28 -2.28 4.04
N PHE A 52 -3.57 -2.63 4.02
CA PHE A 52 -4.57 -2.18 4.97
C PHE A 52 -5.30 -3.38 5.59
N SER A 53 -5.65 -3.25 6.85
CA SER A 53 -6.43 -4.22 7.60
C SER A 53 -7.43 -3.49 8.48
N ALA A 54 -8.69 -3.90 8.42
CA ALA A 54 -9.80 -3.25 9.14
C ALA A 54 -9.85 -1.72 8.91
N GLY A 55 -9.52 -1.27 7.69
CA GLY A 55 -9.49 0.15 7.33
C GLY A 55 -8.32 0.96 7.90
N ARG A 56 -7.30 0.31 8.44
CA ARG A 56 -6.06 0.93 8.92
C ARG A 56 -4.87 0.48 8.10
N LEU A 57 -3.95 1.40 7.84
CA LEU A 57 -2.68 1.08 7.21
C LEU A 57 -1.83 0.26 8.16
N VAL A 58 -1.36 -0.90 7.70
CA VAL A 58 -0.59 -1.84 8.55
C VAL A 58 0.80 -2.07 8.00
N MET A 59 1.02 -1.92 6.69
CA MET A 59 2.34 -2.06 6.07
C MET A 59 2.47 -1.18 4.84
N CYS A 60 3.70 -0.79 4.52
CA CYS A 60 4.02 -0.16 3.25
C CYS A 60 5.40 -0.61 2.76
N LEU A 61 5.46 -0.95 1.48
CA LEU A 61 6.65 -1.33 0.73
C LEU A 61 6.73 -0.45 -0.50
N HIS A 62 7.95 -0.12 -0.91
CA HIS A 62 8.21 0.55 -2.16
C HIS A 62 9.54 0.06 -2.73
N GLU A 63 9.52 -0.39 -3.97
CA GLU A 63 10.66 -0.94 -4.71
C GLU A 63 10.92 -0.02 -5.92
N GLU A 64 12.10 0.62 -5.94
CA GLU A 64 12.68 1.26 -7.14
C GLU A 64 14.02 0.59 -7.49
N ASP A 65 15.14 1.16 -7.08
CA ASP A 65 16.48 0.55 -7.09
C ASP A 65 16.73 -0.31 -5.84
N GLU A 66 16.13 0.08 -4.71
CA GLU A 66 16.19 -0.64 -3.44
C GLU A 66 14.78 -0.79 -2.83
N LEU A 67 14.59 -1.84 -2.04
CA LEU A 67 13.35 -2.07 -1.31
C LEU A 67 13.37 -1.26 -0.02
N ILE A 68 12.51 -0.24 0.06
CA ILE A 68 12.28 0.54 1.28
C ILE A 68 10.95 0.17 1.91
N MET A 69 10.84 0.35 3.22
CA MET A 69 9.66 -0.04 4.00
C MET A 69 9.21 1.06 4.98
N GLY A 70 7.99 0.91 5.50
CA GLY A 70 7.45 1.76 6.55
C GLY A 70 7.16 3.19 6.08
N ARG A 71 7.56 4.20 6.87
CA ARG A 71 7.21 5.59 6.58
C ARG A 71 7.88 6.14 5.32
N ASN A 72 9.13 5.77 5.06
CA ASN A 72 9.85 6.23 3.87
C ASN A 72 9.19 5.69 2.59
N ALA A 73 8.83 4.40 2.60
CA ALA A 73 8.09 3.77 1.52
C ALA A 73 6.75 4.45 1.27
N LEU A 74 6.01 4.79 2.32
CA LEU A 74 4.73 5.49 2.19
C LEU A 74 4.87 6.85 1.49
N ASN A 75 5.95 7.59 1.80
CA ASN A 75 6.17 8.90 1.21
C ASN A 75 6.56 8.78 -0.27
N ALA A 76 7.41 7.81 -0.62
CA ALA A 76 7.77 7.53 -2.01
C ALA A 76 6.58 7.04 -2.83
N LEU A 77 5.79 6.11 -2.28
CA LEU A 77 4.57 5.59 -2.89
C LEU A 77 3.54 6.70 -3.13
N ARG A 78 3.35 7.62 -2.16
CA ARG A 78 2.48 8.80 -2.36
C ARG A 78 2.92 9.63 -3.56
N ALA A 79 4.22 9.95 -3.64
CA ALA A 79 4.75 10.75 -4.74
C ALA A 79 4.54 10.06 -6.10
N ASP A 80 4.74 8.74 -6.18
CA ASP A 80 4.49 7.99 -7.41
C ASP A 80 3.00 7.91 -7.74
N ALA A 81 2.12 7.76 -6.75
CA ALA A 81 0.67 7.71 -6.95
C ALA A 81 0.06 9.03 -7.45
N GLU A 82 0.72 10.16 -7.17
CA GLU A 82 0.32 11.47 -7.67
C GLU A 82 0.67 11.66 -9.16
N ALA A 83 1.58 10.85 -9.70
CA ALA A 83 2.00 10.94 -11.08
C ALA A 83 0.91 10.41 -12.04
N ASP A 84 0.60 11.16 -13.09
CA ASP A 84 -0.42 10.82 -14.10
C ASP A 84 -0.11 9.55 -14.90
N ASP A 85 1.14 9.08 -14.89
CA ASP A 85 1.60 7.85 -15.54
C ASP A 85 1.57 6.63 -14.59
N SER A 86 1.13 6.82 -13.35
CA SER A 86 0.98 5.72 -12.39
C SER A 86 -0.38 5.04 -12.48
N ARG A 87 -0.40 3.80 -12.02
CA ARG A 87 -1.57 2.93 -11.97
C ARG A 87 -1.74 2.40 -10.56
N LEU A 88 -2.88 2.70 -9.95
CA LEU A 88 -3.27 2.17 -8.65
C LEU A 88 -4.22 1.01 -8.86
N SER A 89 -3.97 -0.11 -8.19
CA SER A 89 -4.84 -1.28 -8.20
C SER A 89 -5.14 -1.69 -6.76
N ILE A 90 -6.42 -1.89 -6.47
CA ILE A 90 -6.89 -2.34 -5.16
C ILE A 90 -7.06 -3.84 -5.24
N HIS A 91 -6.40 -4.56 -4.35
CA HIS A 91 -6.48 -6.00 -4.22
C HIS A 91 -7.13 -6.33 -2.89
N ASP A 92 -8.19 -7.12 -2.94
CA ASP A 92 -8.99 -7.60 -1.82
C ASP A 92 -9.00 -9.14 -1.85
N GLU A 93 -9.64 -9.80 -0.88
CA GLU A 93 -9.64 -11.26 -0.74
C GLU A 93 -8.19 -11.82 -0.70
N VAL A 94 -7.28 -11.12 -0.02
CA VAL A 94 -5.86 -11.48 0.11
C VAL A 94 -5.62 -12.15 1.47
N ASP A 95 -4.87 -13.24 1.49
CA ASP A 95 -4.36 -13.82 2.75
C ASP A 95 -3.31 -12.91 3.40
N LEU A 96 -3.78 -11.91 4.16
CA LEU A 96 -2.92 -10.97 4.87
C LEU A 96 -2.04 -11.65 5.93
N GLU A 97 -2.45 -12.81 6.46
CA GLU A 97 -1.61 -13.58 7.38
C GLU A 97 -0.28 -14.00 6.73
N VAL A 98 -0.30 -14.40 5.46
CA VAL A 98 0.91 -14.77 4.70
C VAL A 98 1.78 -13.54 4.43
N VAL A 99 1.16 -12.41 4.10
CA VAL A 99 1.84 -11.11 3.93
C VAL A 99 2.57 -10.71 5.21
N PHE A 100 1.90 -10.86 6.34
CA PHE A 100 2.40 -10.52 7.66
C PHE A 100 3.54 -11.43 8.14
N ASP A 101 3.54 -12.69 7.72
CA ASP A 101 4.60 -13.67 8.02
C ASP A 101 5.85 -13.43 7.16
N LEU A 102 5.66 -13.07 5.88
CA LEU A 102 6.76 -12.82 4.93
C LEU A 102 7.54 -11.54 5.24
N HIS A 103 6.86 -10.48 5.69
CA HIS A 103 7.48 -9.16 5.86
C HIS A 103 7.15 -8.52 7.23
N PRO A 104 7.53 -9.13 8.36
CA PRO A 104 7.23 -8.58 9.69
C PRO A 104 7.84 -7.20 9.93
N GLU A 105 8.99 -6.92 9.30
CA GLU A 105 9.70 -5.63 9.33
C GLU A 105 9.00 -4.50 8.56
N ALA A 106 8.09 -4.83 7.63
CA ALA A 106 7.31 -3.85 6.87
C ALA A 106 6.11 -3.29 7.64
N ARG A 107 5.85 -3.82 8.86
CA ARG A 107 4.78 -3.34 9.73
C ARG A 107 5.00 -1.87 10.07
N LEU A 108 4.05 -1.05 9.64
CA LEU A 108 3.85 0.26 10.20
C LEU A 108 3.41 0.03 11.64
N HIS A 109 4.35 0.12 12.58
CA HIS A 109 4.04 0.40 13.98
C HIS A 109 3.45 1.81 14.03
N LEU A 110 2.18 1.94 13.62
CA LEU A 110 1.33 3.04 14.04
C LEU A 110 1.12 2.78 15.52
N ASP A 111 2.06 3.26 16.32
CA ASP A 111 2.05 3.12 17.77
C ASP A 111 0.64 3.44 18.26
N ASP A 112 0.11 2.49 19.01
CA ASP A 112 -1.13 2.62 19.75
C ASP A 112 -0.93 3.77 20.75
N ASP A 113 -1.28 4.98 20.34
CA ASP A 113 -1.56 6.08 21.27
C ASP A 113 -2.86 5.71 21.99
N GLY A 114 -2.73 4.81 22.98
CA GLY A 114 -3.86 3.99 23.40
C GLY A 114 -3.71 3.22 24.72
N GLY A 115 -2.78 3.60 25.61
CA GLY A 115 -2.98 3.37 27.04
C GLY A 115 -1.80 2.81 27.82
N THR A 116 -1.23 3.67 28.66
CA THR A 116 -0.82 3.28 30.00
C THR A 116 -1.35 4.35 30.94
N GLY A 117 -2.20 3.92 31.87
CA GLY A 117 -2.87 4.75 32.88
C GLY A 117 -1.98 5.18 34.03
#